data_AF-A0A522UF10-F1
#
_entry.id   AF-A0A522UF10-F1
#
_cell.length_a   1.000
_cell.length_b   1.000
_cell.length_c   1.000
_cell.angle_alpha   90.00
_cell.angle_beta   90.00
_cell.angle_gamma   90.00
#
_symmetry.space_group_name_H-M   'P 1'
#
loop_
_entity.id
_entity.type
_entity.pdbx_description
1 polymer ?
#
loop_
_entity_poly.entity_id
_entity_poly.type
_entity_poly.pdbx_seq_one_letter_code
_entity_poly.pdbx_strand_id
1 'polypeptide(L)'
;MKALLPKCGLPKDERFEAFAVSALVCPGAGQCMAGRWAVGLFFGISFTVAFLALAALTLWPLLNNFGHRLVSLLSGVPPPLQTYHVRWIVFSLVLVTVIYLLNVLDAWWQTRRASHA
;
A
#
# COMPACT_ATOMS: atom_id res chain seq x y z
N MET A 1 36.98 -2.73 -9.27
CA MET A 1 35.74 -1.93 -9.40
C MET A 1 35.30 -1.47 -8.02
N LYS A 2 35.66 -0.24 -7.62
CA LYS A 2 35.13 0.38 -6.40
C LYS A 2 33.73 0.88 -6.74
N ALA A 3 32.71 0.30 -6.11
CA ALA A 3 31.36 0.82 -6.21
C ALA A 3 31.37 2.28 -5.74
N LEU A 4 31.14 3.19 -6.68
CA LEU A 4 30.70 4.55 -6.40
C LEU A 4 29.32 4.42 -5.76
N LEU A 5 29.27 4.18 -4.45
CA LEU A 5 28.10 4.55 -3.67
C LEU A 5 28.19 6.08 -3.54
N PRO A 6 27.39 6.86 -4.30
CA PRO A 6 27.34 8.29 -4.08
C PRO A 6 27.04 8.52 -2.60
N LYS A 7 27.76 9.45 -1.97
CA LYS A 7 27.37 9.98 -0.67
C LYS A 7 25.98 10.62 -0.86
N CYS A 8 24.94 9.82 -0.68
CA CYS A 8 23.54 10.22 -0.90
C CYS A 8 23.09 11.22 0.16
N GLY A 9 23.50 12.47 0.00
CA GLY A 9 22.65 13.59 0.40
C GLY A 9 21.95 14.06 -0.86
N LEU A 10 20.71 13.61 -1.11
CA LEU A 10 19.89 14.25 -2.15
C LEU A 10 19.81 15.76 -1.86
N PRO A 11 19.86 16.65 -2.86
CA PRO A 11 19.54 18.07 -2.66
C PRO A 11 18.16 18.23 -1.99
N LYS A 12 17.97 19.34 -1.26
CA LYS A 12 16.76 19.57 -0.44
C LYS A 12 15.45 19.38 -1.22
N ASP A 13 15.44 19.76 -2.49
CA ASP A 13 14.27 19.67 -3.36
C ASP A 13 13.92 18.21 -3.72
N GLU A 14 14.93 17.41 -4.06
CA GLU A 14 14.75 15.98 -4.36
C GLU A 14 14.36 15.14 -3.11
N ARG A 15 14.63 15.62 -1.89
CA ARG A 15 14.18 14.96 -0.65
C ARG A 15 12.68 15.09 -0.43
N PHE A 16 12.10 16.24 -0.82
CA PHE A 16 10.66 16.43 -0.76
C PHE A 16 9.97 15.58 -1.83
N GLU A 17 10.57 15.47 -3.01
CA GLU A 17 10.10 14.57 -4.07
C GLU A 17 10.14 13.10 -3.63
N ALA A 18 11.22 12.62 -3.02
CA ALA A 18 11.29 11.26 -2.50
C ALA A 18 10.22 10.97 -1.43
N PHE A 19 9.93 11.96 -0.56
CA PHE A 19 8.82 11.86 0.39
C PHE A 19 7.45 11.84 -0.31
N ALA A 20 7.20 12.77 -1.23
CA ALA A 20 5.96 12.86 -1.98
C ALA A 20 5.71 11.59 -2.80
N VAL A 21 6.74 11.05 -3.45
CA VAL A 21 6.67 9.80 -4.23
C VAL A 21 6.37 8.59 -3.33
N SER A 22 6.99 8.49 -2.15
CA SER A 22 6.70 7.38 -1.22
C SER A 22 5.32 7.48 -0.54
N ALA A 23 4.84 8.70 -0.29
CA ALA A 23 3.58 8.94 0.37
C ALA A 23 2.38 8.89 -0.59
N LEU A 24 2.53 9.42 -1.81
CA LEU A 24 1.40 9.63 -2.73
C LEU A 24 1.36 8.64 -3.90
N VAL A 25 2.50 8.11 -4.33
CA VAL A 25 2.58 7.34 -5.59
C VAL A 25 2.79 5.86 -5.33
N CYS A 26 3.90 5.49 -4.66
CA CYS A 26 4.27 4.10 -4.44
C CYS A 26 4.92 3.93 -3.06
N PRO A 27 4.28 3.24 -2.11
CA PRO A 27 4.89 2.88 -0.84
C PRO A 27 6.24 2.19 -1.04
N GLY A 28 7.29 2.69 -0.37
CA GLY A 28 8.65 2.17 -0.50
C GLY A 28 9.52 2.86 -1.55
N ALA A 29 8.94 3.63 -2.48
CA ALA A 29 9.70 4.26 -3.57
C ALA A 29 10.68 5.34 -3.07
N GLY A 30 10.29 6.14 -2.08
CA GLY A 30 11.18 7.16 -1.50
C GLY A 30 12.35 6.54 -0.75
N GLN A 31 12.17 5.38 -0.12
CA GLN A 31 13.26 4.65 0.53
C GLN A 31 14.25 4.08 -0.49
N CYS A 32 13.77 3.61 -1.65
CA CYS A 32 14.63 3.21 -2.76
C CYS A 32 15.46 4.39 -3.30
N MET A 33 14.83 5.56 -3.49
CA MET A 33 15.53 6.78 -3.92
C MET A 33 16.57 7.25 -2.89
N ALA A 34 16.31 7.06 -1.60
CA ALA A 34 17.26 7.31 -0.52
C ALA A 34 18.37 6.23 -0.38
N GLY A 35 18.45 5.25 -1.29
CA GLY A 35 19.44 4.17 -1.26
C GLY A 35 19.15 3.04 -0.27
N ARG A 36 18.01 3.06 0.42
CA ARG A 36 17.55 2.02 1.37
C ARG A 36 16.66 0.99 0.67
N TRP A 37 17.18 0.35 -0.37
CA TRP A 37 16.45 -0.59 -1.24
C TRP A 37 15.72 -1.71 -0.49
N ALA A 38 16.37 -2.32 0.51
CA ALA A 38 15.76 -3.41 1.28
C ALA A 38 14.50 -2.95 2.04
N VAL A 39 14.51 -1.73 2.59
CA VAL A 39 13.39 -1.15 3.33
C VAL A 39 12.27 -0.75 2.37
N GLY A 40 12.62 -0.15 1.23
CA GLY A 40 11.66 0.17 0.17
C GLY A 40 10.96 -1.08 -0.37
N LEU A 41 11.71 -2.15 -0.66
CA LEU A 41 11.15 -3.43 -1.09
C LEU A 41 10.23 -4.06 -0.04
N PHE A 42 10.63 -4.03 1.24
CA PHE A 42 9.79 -4.54 2.33
C PHE A 42 8.43 -3.82 2.38
N PHE A 43 8.42 -2.49 2.42
CA PHE A 43 7.18 -1.72 2.44
C PHE A 43 6.35 -1.91 1.17
N GLY A 44 6.99 -1.94 0.00
CA GLY A 44 6.31 -2.17 -1.28
C GLY A 44 5.63 -3.54 -1.34
N ILE A 45 6.33 -4.60 -0.95
CA ILE A 45 5.78 -5.97 -0.93
C ILE A 45 4.68 -6.08 0.11
N SER A 46 4.92 -5.64 1.35
CA SER A 46 3.93 -5.71 2.43
C SER A 46 2.65 -4.94 2.08
N PHE A 47 2.77 -3.74 1.51
CA PHE A 47 1.62 -2.97 1.06
C PHE A 47 0.88 -3.67 -0.08
N THR A 48 1.59 -4.16 -1.09
CA THR A 48 0.99 -4.86 -2.24
C THR A 48 0.23 -6.10 -1.80
N VAL A 49 0.82 -6.93 -0.94
CA VAL A 49 0.19 -8.14 -0.41
C VAL A 49 -1.06 -7.79 0.41
N ALA A 50 -0.95 -6.81 1.31
CA ALA A 50 -2.08 -6.39 2.14
C ALA A 50 -3.22 -5.78 1.30
N PHE A 51 -2.88 -4.99 0.28
CA PHE A 51 -3.84 -4.41 -0.65
C PHE A 51 -4.53 -5.47 -1.50
N LEU A 52 -3.78 -6.44 -2.05
CA LEU A 52 -4.36 -7.57 -2.79
C LEU A 52 -5.29 -8.42 -1.91
N ALA A 53 -4.92 -8.65 -0.66
CA ALA A 53 -5.79 -9.35 0.30
C ALA A 53 -7.08 -8.57 0.55
N LEU A 54 -7.00 -7.24 0.77
CA LEU A 54 -8.17 -6.38 0.92
C LEU A 54 -9.03 -6.37 -0.34
N ALA A 55 -8.43 -6.26 -1.51
CA ALA A 55 -9.11 -6.30 -2.80
C ALA A 55 -9.81 -7.65 -3.00
N ALA A 56 -9.16 -8.78 -2.71
CA ALA A 56 -9.77 -10.09 -2.78
C ALA A 56 -10.96 -10.22 -1.81
N LEU A 57 -10.84 -9.73 -0.58
CA LEU A 57 -11.92 -9.78 0.41
C LEU A 57 -13.11 -8.87 0.08
N THR A 58 -12.92 -7.84 -0.74
CA THR A 58 -13.96 -6.85 -1.08
C THR A 58 -14.51 -7.03 -2.49
N LEU A 59 -13.66 -7.13 -3.51
CA LEU A 59 -14.07 -7.31 -4.91
C LEU A 59 -14.65 -8.69 -5.19
N TRP A 60 -14.06 -9.76 -4.67
CA TRP A 60 -14.57 -11.11 -4.95
C TRP A 60 -16.04 -11.28 -4.57
N PRO A 61 -16.47 -10.91 -3.36
CA PRO A 61 -17.87 -11.06 -3.02
C PRO A 61 -18.74 -10.00 -3.69
N LEU A 62 -18.24 -8.79 -3.99
CA LEU A 62 -18.96 -7.83 -4.84
C LEU A 62 -19.30 -8.45 -6.20
N LEU A 63 -18.33 -9.03 -6.89
CA LEU A 63 -18.51 -9.69 -8.18
C LEU A 63 -19.49 -10.87 -8.09
N ASN A 64 -19.38 -11.70 -7.05
CA ASN A 64 -20.33 -12.80 -6.84
C ASN A 64 -21.75 -12.29 -6.60
N ASN A 65 -21.92 -11.25 -5.80
CA ASN A 65 -23.24 -10.68 -5.52
C ASN A 65 -23.84 -10.00 -6.76
N PHE A 66 -23.02 -9.32 -7.57
CA PHE A 66 -23.45 -8.81 -8.87
C PHE A 66 -23.91 -9.95 -9.80
N GLY A 67 -23.14 -11.03 -9.89
CA GLY A 67 -23.51 -12.22 -10.67
C GLY A 67 -24.82 -12.85 -10.20
N HIS A 68 -24.95 -13.08 -8.88
CA HIS A 68 -26.17 -13.64 -8.30
C HIS A 68 -27.40 -12.72 -8.47
N ARG A 69 -27.22 -11.39 -8.38
CA ARG A 69 -28.30 -10.42 -8.65
C ARG A 69 -28.71 -10.42 -10.11
N LEU A 70 -27.76 -10.52 -11.04
CA LEU A 70 -28.05 -10.61 -12.47
C LEU A 70 -28.83 -11.89 -12.79
N VAL A 71 -28.39 -13.04 -12.27
CA VAL A 71 -29.09 -14.32 -12.43
C VAL A 71 -30.47 -14.28 -11.78
N SER A 72 -30.60 -13.68 -10.60
CA SER A 72 -31.89 -13.51 -9.92
C SER A 72 -32.86 -12.64 -10.71
N LEU A 73 -32.40 -11.54 -11.30
CA LEU A 73 -33.20 -10.70 -12.20
C LEU A 73 -33.70 -11.46 -13.42
N LEU A 74 -32.87 -12.35 -13.96
CA LEU A 74 -33.22 -13.17 -15.13
C LEU A 74 -34.12 -14.38 -14.78
N SER A 75 -34.04 -14.92 -13.57
CA SER A 75 -34.73 -16.16 -13.16
C SER A 75 -35.91 -15.95 -12.21
N GLY A 76 -36.07 -14.76 -11.62
CA GLY A 76 -37.13 -14.47 -10.65
C GLY A 76 -36.95 -15.13 -9.28
N VAL A 77 -35.86 -15.86 -9.04
CA VAL A 77 -35.59 -16.56 -7.78
C VAL A 77 -34.70 -15.69 -6.88
N PRO A 78 -35.04 -15.47 -5.59
CA PRO A 78 -34.22 -14.68 -4.68
C PRO A 78 -32.89 -15.42 -4.39
N PRO A 79 -31.72 -14.74 -4.46
CA PRO A 79 -30.44 -15.38 -4.24
C PRO A 79 -30.19 -15.62 -2.74
N PRO A 80 -29.44 -16.67 -2.36
CA PRO A 80 -29.02 -16.86 -0.99
C PRO A 80 -28.11 -15.70 -0.55
N LEU A 81 -28.40 -15.09 0.62
CA LEU A 81 -27.54 -14.04 1.17
C LEU A 81 -26.19 -14.66 1.59
N GLN A 82 -25.12 -14.32 0.87
CA GLN A 82 -23.77 -14.60 1.34
C GLN A 82 -23.46 -13.73 2.56
N THR A 83 -23.14 -14.36 3.68
CA THR A 83 -22.70 -13.67 4.89
C THR A 83 -21.24 -13.25 4.75
N TYR A 84 -21.00 -11.95 4.82
CA TYR A 84 -19.66 -11.39 4.76
C TYR A 84 -19.02 -11.40 6.14
N HIS A 85 -17.78 -11.87 6.21
CA HIS A 85 -16.98 -11.71 7.41
C HIS A 85 -16.39 -10.30 7.45
N VAL A 86 -17.24 -9.33 7.78
CA VAL A 86 -16.88 -7.89 7.89
C VAL A 86 -15.63 -7.68 8.76
N ARG A 87 -15.43 -8.53 9.77
CA ARG A 87 -14.25 -8.52 10.64
C ARG A 87 -12.93 -8.62 9.87
N TRP A 88 -12.86 -9.47 8.84
CA TRP A 88 -11.63 -9.63 8.04
C TRP A 88 -11.39 -8.44 7.13
N ILE A 89 -12.44 -7.84 6.56
CA ILE A 89 -12.34 -6.62 5.76
C ILE A 89 -11.80 -5.47 6.62
N VAL A 90 -12.38 -5.29 7.82
CA VAL A 90 -11.93 -4.26 8.77
C VAL A 90 -10.49 -4.51 9.20
N PHE A 91 -10.13 -5.76 9.52
CA PHE A 91 -8.76 -6.11 9.90
C PHE A 91 -7.75 -5.81 8.77
N SER A 92 -8.05 -6.22 7.54
CA SER A 92 -7.19 -5.95 6.37
C SER A 92 -7.08 -4.45 6.09
N LEU A 93 -8.17 -3.68 6.24
CA LEU A 93 -8.13 -2.23 6.11
C LEU A 93 -7.21 -1.59 7.15
N VAL A 94 -7.39 -1.96 8.43
CA VAL A 94 -6.53 -1.48 9.53
C VAL A 94 -5.07 -1.83 9.25
N LEU A 95 -4.79 -3.05 8.80
CA LEU A 95 -3.44 -3.50 8.48
C LEU A 95 -2.80 -2.65 7.36
N VAL A 96 -3.53 -2.42 6.26
CA VAL A 96 -3.07 -1.56 5.16
C VAL A 96 -2.79 -0.14 5.66
N THR A 97 -3.69 0.42 6.47
CA THR A 97 -3.51 1.76 7.05
C THR A 97 -2.28 1.82 7.94
N VAL A 98 -2.05 0.82 8.80
CA VAL A 98 -0.87 0.77 9.68
C VAL A 98 0.42 0.70 8.86
N ILE A 99 0.49 -0.18 7.85
CA ILE A 99 1.65 -0.30 6.95
C ILE A 99 1.92 1.05 6.25
N TYR A 100 0.88 1.69 5.75
CA TYR A 100 0.98 2.99 5.08
C TYR A 100 1.48 4.09 6.02
N LEU A 101 0.92 4.20 7.22
CA LEU A 101 1.35 5.18 8.22
C LEU A 101 2.81 4.95 8.62
N LEU A 102 3.23 3.70 8.82
CA LEU A 102 4.63 3.38 9.11
C LEU A 102 5.56 3.78 7.96
N ASN A 103 5.15 3.57 6.70
CA ASN A 103 5.91 4.01 5.54
C ASN A 103 6.07 5.54 5.49
N VAL A 104 4.98 6.29 5.74
CA VAL A 104 5.01 7.76 5.76
C VAL A 104 5.85 8.28 6.93
N LEU A 105 5.76 7.66 8.11
CA LEU A 105 6.55 8.03 9.28
C LEU A 105 8.04 7.80 9.05
N ASP A 106 8.45 6.66 8.45
CA ASP A 106 9.85 6.42 8.09
C ASP A 106 10.35 7.46 7.08
N ALA A 107 9.56 7.74 6.04
CA ALA A 107 9.90 8.76 5.05
C ALA A 107 10.04 10.16 5.69
N TRP A 108 9.10 10.56 6.55
CA TRP A 108 9.12 11.84 7.25
C TRP A 108 10.31 11.99 8.21
N TRP A 109 10.58 10.95 9.00
CA TRP A 109 11.71 10.93 9.93
C TRP A 109 13.02 11.15 9.16
N GLN A 110 13.18 10.52 8.01
CA GLN A 110 14.38 10.68 7.20
C GLN A 110 14.53 12.09 6.64
N THR A 111 13.45 12.69 6.14
CA THR A 111 13.47 14.10 5.73
C THR A 111 13.90 15.01 6.89
N ARG A 112 13.42 14.76 8.11
CA ARG A 112 13.86 15.52 9.30
C ARG A 112 15.34 15.31 9.63
N ARG A 113 15.82 14.07 9.73
CA ARG A 113 17.24 13.78 10.02
C ARG A 113 18.17 14.45 9.02
N ALA A 114 17.82 14.39 7.74
CA ALA A 114 18.61 14.99 6.68
C ALA A 114 18.60 16.54 6.75
N SER A 115 17.58 17.16 7.35
CA SER A 115 17.49 18.62 7.50
C SER A 115 18.35 19.18 8.64
N HIS A 116 18.74 18.32 9.59
CA HIS A 116 19.58 18.67 10.75
C HIS A 116 21.06 18.26 10.59
N ALA A 117 21.41 17.56 9.51
CA ALA A 117 22.76 17.15 9.16
C ALA A 117 23.31 18.05 8.04
#